data_AF-A0A930WXH5-F1
#
_entry.id   AF-A0A930WXH5-F1
#
_cell.length_a   1.000
_cell.length_b   1.000
_cell.length_c   1.000
_cell.angle_alpha   90.00
_cell.angle_beta   90.00
_cell.angle_gamma   90.00
#
_symmetry.space_group_name_H-M   'P 1'
#
loop_
_entity.id
_entity.type
_entity.pdbx_description
1 polymer ?
#
loop_
_entity_poly.entity_id
_entity_poly.type
_entity_poly.pdbx_seq_one_letter_code
_entity_poly.pdbx_strand_id
1 'polypeptide(L)' 'LSQRLQVAKMLRAGDSYEKIVEETGASTATISRVKRCLVYGADGYTLALDRLGAK' A
#
# COMPACT_ATOMS: atom_id res chain seq x y z
N LEU A 1 -7.69 9.61 -2.20
CA LEU A 1 -6.31 9.34 -1.70
C LEU A 1 -6.27 8.21 -0.65
N SER A 2 -7.32 8.05 0.17
CA SER A 2 -7.45 7.00 1.20
C SER A 2 -7.13 5.58 0.73
N GLN A 3 -7.69 5.14 -0.41
CA GLN A 3 -7.53 3.77 -0.92
C GLN A 3 -6.08 3.37 -1.19
N ARG A 4 -5.25 4.26 -1.75
CA ARG A 4 -3.83 3.96 -2.04
C ARG A 4 -2.99 3.84 -0.78
N LEU A 5 -3.32 4.63 0.25
CA LEU A 5 -2.65 4.55 1.55
C LEU A 5 -3.01 3.24 2.27
N GLN A 6 -4.27 2.82 2.18
CA GLN A 6 -4.72 1.53 2.71
C GLN A 6 -4.02 0.36 1.99
N VAL A 7 -3.94 0.40 0.66
CA VAL A 7 -3.17 -0.56 -0.14
C VAL A 7 -1.70 -0.58 0.29
N ALA A 8 -1.06 0.57 0.49
CA ALA A 8 0.33 0.64 0.95
C ALA A 8 0.51 0.02 2.34
N LYS A 9 -0.43 0.25 3.26
CA LYS A 9 -0.42 -0.36 4.60
C LYS A 9 -0.50 -1.88 4.53
N MET A 10 -1.43 -2.44 3.75
CA MET A 10 -1.60 -3.89 3.60
C MET A 10 -0.42 -4.53 2.87
N LEU A 11 0.12 -3.88 1.83
CA LEU A 11 1.34 -4.33 1.15
C LEU A 11 2.56 -4.36 2.07
N ARG A 12 2.65 -3.43 3.02
CA ARG A 12 3.70 -3.41 4.04
C ARG A 12 3.50 -4.53 5.08
N ALA A 13 2.25 -4.82 5.44
CA ALA A 13 1.89 -5.93 6.32
C ALA A 13 2.08 -7.32 5.68
N GLY A 14 2.39 -7.39 4.38
CA GLY A 14 2.63 -8.64 3.65
C GLY A 14 1.36 -9.33 3.15
N ASP A 15 0.22 -8.63 3.10
CA ASP A 15 -1.03 -9.18 2.59
C ASP A 15 -0.92 -9.54 1.09
N SER A 16 -1.65 -10.58 0.67
CA SER A 16 -1.74 -11.01 -0.72
C SER A 16 -2.55 -10.02 -1.57
N TYR A 17 -2.34 -10.04 -2.88
CA TYR A 17 -3.03 -9.12 -3.79
C TYR A 17 -4.54 -9.35 -3.80
N GLU A 18 -4.98 -10.60 -3.72
CA GLU A 18 -6.40 -10.98 -3.67
C GLU A 18 -7.10 -10.32 -2.47
N LYS A 19 -6.52 -10.49 -1.28
CA LYS A 19 -7.04 -9.89 -0.05
C LYS A 19 -7.08 -8.36 -0.12
N ILE A 20 -6.06 -7.75 -0.72
CA ILE A 20 -6.02 -6.29 -0.90
C ILE A 20 -7.11 -5.83 -1.87
N VAL A 21 -7.39 -6.58 -2.94
CA VAL A 21 -8.48 -6.25 -3.87
C VAL A 21 -9.83 -6.33 -3.15
N GLU A 22 -10.07 -7.38 -2.37
CA GLU A 22 -11.33 -7.55 -1.62
C GLU A 22 -11.54 -6.45 -0.57
N GLU A 23 -10.53 -6.15 0.23
CA GLU A 23 -10.63 -5.18 1.34
C GLU A 23 -10.64 -3.73 0.88
N THR A 24 -9.92 -3.41 -0.20
CA THR A 24 -9.74 -2.01 -0.66
C THR A 24 -10.51 -1.67 -1.92
N GLY A 25 -11.04 -2.67 -2.64
CA GLY A 25 -11.64 -2.48 -3.97
C GLY A 25 -10.65 -1.98 -5.03
N ALA A 26 -9.34 -2.02 -4.77
CA ALA A 26 -8.33 -1.49 -5.68
C ALA A 26 -8.06 -2.46 -6.82
N SER A 27 -7.93 -1.92 -8.04
CA SER A 27 -7.51 -2.74 -9.18
C SER A 27 -6.06 -3.23 -9.02
N THR A 28 -5.76 -4.40 -9.58
CA THR A 28 -4.40 -4.97 -9.58
C THR A 28 -3.35 -4.02 -10.18
N ALA A 29 -3.71 -3.26 -11.22
CA ALA A 29 -2.87 -2.21 -11.80
C ALA A 29 -2.58 -1.06 -10.81
N THR A 30 -3.51 -0.77 -9.89
CA THR A 30 -3.30 0.21 -8.81
C THR A 30 -2.36 -0.35 -7.75
N ILE A 31 -2.60 -1.59 -7.30
CA ILE A 31 -1.75 -2.27 -6.31
C ILE A 31 -0.31 -2.37 -6.81
N SER A 32 -0.10 -2.74 -8.07
CA SER A 32 1.23 -2.82 -8.69
C SER A 32 1.96 -1.46 -8.70
N ARG A 33 1.26 -0.37 -9.02
CA ARG A 33 1.84 0.99 -8.96
C ARG A 33 2.22 1.37 -7.53
N VAL A 34 1.38 1.07 -6.54
CA VAL A 34 1.67 1.35 -5.13
C VAL A 34 2.85 0.52 -4.63
N LYS A 35 2.91 -0.78 -4.95
CA LYS A 35 4.05 -1.65 -4.61
C LYS A 35 5.36 -1.11 -5.20
N ARG A 36 5.35 -0.66 -6.46
CA ARG A 36 6.53 -0.05 -7.08
C ARG A 36 6.96 1.22 -6.33
N CYS A 37 6.02 2.08 -5.95
CA CYS A 37 6.33 3.26 -5.14
C CYS A 37 6.82 2.92 -3.73
N LEU A 38 6.41 1.79 -3.16
CA LEU A 38 6.82 1.35 -1.82
C LEU A 38 8.22 0.73 -1.83
N VAL A 39 8.62 0.08 -2.93
CA VAL A 39 9.93 -0.62 -3.04
C VAL A 39 11.00 0.25 -3.71
N TYR A 40 10.62 1.05 -4.71
CA TYR A 40 11.54 1.82 -5.55
C TYR A 40 11.25 3.32 -5.57
N GLY A 41 10.26 3.78 -4.79
CA GLY A 41 9.94 5.20 -4.70
C GLY A 41 10.84 5.95 -3.71
N ALA A 42 10.52 7.21 -3.47
CA ALA A 42 11.25 8.07 -2.53
C ALA A 42 10.79 7.91 -1.07
N ASP A 43 10.49 6.67 -0.64
CA ASP A 43 10.05 6.31 0.72
C ASP A 43 8.83 7.05 1.29
N GLY A 44 8.10 7.82 0.47
CA GLY A 44 7.01 8.67 0.95
C GLY A 44 5.88 7.89 1.63
N TYR A 45 5.55 6.69 1.14
CA TYR A 45 4.58 5.82 1.80
C TYR A 45 5.12 5.27 3.11
N THR A 46 6.37 4.82 3.16
CA THR A 46 7.02 4.31 4.38
C THR A 46 7.02 5.37 5.48
N LEU A 47 7.50 6.58 5.16
CA LEU A 47 7.54 7.70 6.08
C LEU A 47 6.15 8.13 6.58
N ALA A 48 5.16 8.14 5.70
CA ALA A 48 3.78 8.43 6.09
C ALA A 48 3.20 7.36 7.01
N LEU A 49 3.40 6.08 6.70
CA LEU A 49 2.92 4.96 7.51
C LEU A 49 3.61 4.90 8.87
N ASP A 50 4.92 5.20 8.93
CA ASP A 50 5.68 5.28 10.19
C ASP A 50 5.16 6.39 11.11
N ARG A 51 4.89 7.59 10.56
CA ARG A 51 4.31 8.70 11.33
C ARG A 51 2.90 8.41 11.82
N LEU A 52 2.15 7.60 11.08
CA LEU A 52 0.81 7.15 11.48
C LEU A 52 0.84 6.00 12.50
N GLY A 53 2.03 5.57 12.95
CA GLY A 53 2.17 4.50 13.94
C GLY A 53 1.82 3.11 13.40
N ALA A 54 1.79 2.93 12.08
CA ALA A 54 1.64 1.61 11.47
C ALA A 54 2.97 0.86 11.55
N LYS A 55 3.29 0.37 12.76
CA LYS A 55 4.37 -0.59 13.04
C LYS A 55 3.95 -2.00 12.67
#